data_AF-A0A945CPX5-F1
#
_entry.id   AF-A0A945CPX5-F1
#
_cell.length_a   1.000
_cell.length_b   1.000
_cell.length_c   1.000
_cell.angle_alpha   90.00
_cell.angle_beta   90.00
_cell.angle_gamma   90.00
#
_symmetry.space_group_name_H-M   'P 1'
#
loop_
_entity.id
_entity.type
_entity.pdbx_description
1 polymer ?
#
loop_
_entity_poly.entity_id
_entity_poly.type
_entity_poly.pdbx_seq_one_letter_code
_entity_poly.pdbx_strand_id
1 'polypeptide(L)'
;MPTQRLSATVVAVEERAVAWVQDDLRETSETLELEQIGEVIAQFSREDYGLVVEKFGAPSDVDGDGRLSFLFTHLVDEVGGLAGFYSASSVVAEEVGGDGNMTDMMFITPTARFETYRPLLVHEFQHLLNFNQHVLVRRGASEANWLNEGLSHLSEDLVAGYAVSGQSDIIQAFLEEPSAVGLAGEALLDPAKRGAAYLFVRSLVDGLGEEVLLRLVGTGLADRDNVEAATGEEFGDLLAFWGGQLYTSGLGLNGHSRFNFGSPLLRAGQDRGFPLPAVVEYQVGGAALQGRLKPRGMAFVRVYGKDVQRLEIEAEPESRLGVVTLSVPRAFVPPVFVPADYVPGMTFSKLVPGVAIVGREYPVSGTLVEGVQDLLFRFVGVGKDTVRFEPEIAGREFSQVLKFGQVGDYELQVFTGAGGTRLDYAGGYGPMRVMEEPAATAISGGLGGLPLHFGLDPVFPNPFNASSAIEVAVPDNGREIALEIFDVLGQRIRVLYRGYLPGGRRHFFWDGLVDGGDPAASGIYLFCLKGAEGNQRVRKGLLVR
;
A
#
# COMPACT_ATOMS: atom_id res chain seq x y z
N MET A 1 -8.90 -39.47 -6.81
CA MET A 1 -9.07 -38.49 -7.91
C MET A 1 -8.15 -38.91 -9.05
N PRO A 2 -8.42 -38.64 -10.34
CA PRO A 2 -7.44 -38.93 -11.37
C PRO A 2 -6.21 -38.07 -11.06
N THR A 3 -5.09 -38.71 -10.74
CA THR A 3 -3.78 -38.07 -10.66
C THR A 3 -3.41 -37.67 -12.08
N GLN A 4 -3.63 -36.41 -12.41
CA GLN A 4 -2.98 -35.82 -13.59
C GLN A 4 -1.47 -35.91 -13.33
N ARG A 5 -0.76 -36.57 -14.25
CA ARG A 5 0.71 -36.62 -14.19
C ARG A 5 1.23 -35.61 -15.19
N LEU A 6 2.09 -34.74 -14.69
CA LEU A 6 2.82 -33.75 -15.46
C LEU A 6 4.30 -34.10 -15.40
N SER A 7 4.99 -33.92 -16.53
CA SER A 7 6.45 -34.00 -16.60
C SER A 7 7.01 -32.59 -16.78
N ALA A 8 8.13 -32.30 -16.13
CA ALA A 8 8.80 -31.00 -16.21
C ALA A 8 10.31 -31.18 -16.21
N THR A 9 10.98 -30.29 -16.94
CA THR A 9 12.44 -30.24 -17.10
C THR A 9 13.01 -29.08 -16.29
N VAL A 10 14.13 -29.29 -15.62
CA VAL A 10 14.88 -28.21 -14.98
C VAL A 10 15.54 -27.35 -16.04
N VAL A 11 15.26 -26.05 -16.03
CA VAL A 11 15.79 -25.09 -17.02
C VAL A 11 16.75 -24.07 -16.41
N ALA A 12 16.67 -23.83 -15.09
CA ALA A 12 17.61 -22.98 -14.36
C ALA A 12 17.85 -23.52 -12.95
N VAL A 13 19.08 -23.40 -12.46
CA VAL A 13 19.48 -23.76 -11.10
C VAL A 13 20.38 -22.66 -10.56
N GLU A 14 19.92 -21.98 -9.52
CA GLU A 14 20.64 -20.92 -8.83
C GLU A 14 20.89 -21.32 -7.37
N GLU A 15 21.53 -20.44 -6.58
CA GLU A 15 21.85 -20.73 -5.17
C GLU A 15 20.58 -20.97 -4.34
N ARG A 16 19.53 -20.17 -4.56
CA ARG A 16 18.29 -20.15 -3.76
C ARG A 16 17.06 -20.62 -4.50
N ALA A 17 17.15 -20.91 -5.79
CA ALA A 17 15.98 -21.21 -6.61
C ALA A 17 16.29 -22.22 -7.72
N VAL A 18 15.30 -23.04 -8.05
CA VAL A 18 15.30 -23.95 -9.20
C VAL A 18 14.06 -23.66 -10.03
N ALA A 19 14.22 -23.58 -11.35
CA ALA A 19 13.11 -23.41 -12.28
C ALA A 19 12.86 -24.69 -13.06
N TRP A 20 11.60 -25.09 -13.07
CA TRP A 20 11.07 -26.23 -13.79
C TRP A 20 10.09 -25.71 -14.85
N VAL A 21 10.16 -26.25 -16.06
CA VAL A 21 9.20 -25.96 -17.13
C VAL A 21 8.52 -27.25 -17.51
N GLN A 22 7.19 -27.23 -17.54
CA GLN A 22 6.40 -28.36 -18.03
C GLN A 22 6.84 -28.77 -19.45
N ASP A 23 7.08 -30.06 -19.67
CA ASP A 23 7.67 -30.57 -20.92
C ASP A 23 6.75 -30.37 -22.14
N ASP A 24 5.43 -30.44 -21.93
CA ASP A 24 4.39 -30.22 -22.94
C ASP A 24 3.74 -28.84 -22.82
N LEU A 25 4.53 -27.81 -22.51
CA LEU A 25 4.08 -26.42 -22.50
C LEU A 25 3.44 -26.06 -23.85
N ARG A 26 2.27 -25.42 -23.81
CA ARG A 26 1.58 -25.00 -25.03
C ARG A 26 2.31 -23.80 -25.61
N GLU A 27 2.85 -23.92 -26.82
CA GLU A 27 3.48 -22.80 -27.52
C GLU A 27 2.45 -21.71 -27.82
N THR A 28 2.71 -20.51 -27.31
CA THR A 28 1.98 -19.28 -27.63
C THR A 28 2.97 -18.12 -27.84
N SER A 29 2.54 -17.05 -28.51
CA SER A 29 3.38 -15.84 -28.68
C SER A 29 3.68 -15.10 -27.37
N GLU A 30 3.00 -15.46 -26.28
CA GLU A 30 3.14 -14.85 -24.94
C GLU A 30 3.92 -15.76 -23.99
N THR A 31 4.30 -16.96 -24.44
CA THR A 31 5.07 -17.91 -23.63
C THR A 31 6.46 -17.35 -23.38
N LEU A 32 6.90 -17.41 -22.12
CA LEU A 32 8.21 -16.94 -21.74
C LEU A 32 9.32 -17.86 -22.28
N GLU A 33 10.34 -17.27 -22.90
CA GLU A 33 11.48 -18.02 -23.43
C GLU A 33 12.35 -18.59 -22.31
N LEU A 34 13.01 -19.73 -22.55
CA LEU A 34 13.83 -20.40 -21.54
C LEU A 34 14.96 -19.52 -21.00
N GLU A 35 15.57 -18.70 -21.84
CA GLU A 35 16.61 -17.75 -21.45
C GLU A 35 16.05 -16.71 -20.45
N GLN A 36 14.86 -16.18 -20.74
CA GLN A 36 14.18 -15.22 -19.89
C GLN A 36 13.78 -15.83 -18.54
N ILE A 37 13.35 -17.09 -18.50
CA ILE A 37 13.11 -17.82 -17.24
C ILE A 37 14.39 -17.86 -16.40
N GLY A 38 15.52 -18.18 -17.03
CA GLY A 38 16.84 -18.19 -16.37
C GLY A 38 17.21 -16.82 -15.79
N GLU A 39 16.98 -15.74 -16.53
CA GLU A 39 17.25 -14.37 -16.09
C GLU A 39 16.45 -13.98 -14.84
N VAL A 40 15.14 -14.23 -14.84
CA VAL A 40 14.27 -13.88 -13.71
C VAL A 40 14.64 -14.69 -12.46
N ILE A 41 14.96 -15.97 -12.64
CA ILE A 41 15.30 -16.86 -11.52
C ILE A 41 16.66 -16.50 -10.92
N ALA A 42 17.62 -16.11 -11.75
CA ALA A 42 18.89 -15.55 -11.30
C ALA A 42 18.71 -14.24 -10.54
N GLN A 43 17.89 -13.32 -11.04
CA GLN A 43 17.55 -12.07 -10.37
C GLN A 43 16.92 -12.33 -9.00
N PHE A 44 15.92 -13.21 -8.94
CA PHE A 44 15.26 -13.59 -7.70
C PHE A 44 16.26 -14.17 -6.68
N SER A 45 17.09 -15.12 -7.11
CA SER A 45 18.02 -15.80 -6.22
C SER A 45 19.11 -14.89 -5.66
N ARG A 46 19.57 -13.89 -6.44
CA ARG A 46 20.72 -13.05 -6.07
C ARG A 46 20.33 -11.83 -5.24
N GLU A 47 19.16 -11.26 -5.51
CA GLU A 47 18.77 -9.97 -4.93
C GLU A 47 17.45 -10.08 -4.16
N ASP A 48 16.39 -10.59 -4.79
CA ASP A 48 15.04 -10.47 -4.24
C ASP A 48 14.81 -11.41 -3.04
N TYR A 49 15.35 -12.64 -3.07
CA TYR A 49 15.24 -13.61 -1.98
C TYR A 49 15.70 -13.01 -0.64
N GLY A 50 16.89 -12.40 -0.61
CA GLY A 50 17.47 -11.84 0.60
C GLY A 50 16.65 -10.67 1.14
N LEU A 51 16.19 -9.79 0.24
CA LEU A 51 15.37 -8.64 0.58
C LEU A 51 14.03 -9.06 1.20
N VAL A 52 13.34 -10.03 0.61
CA VAL A 52 12.04 -10.50 1.10
C VAL A 52 12.21 -11.26 2.43
N VAL A 53 13.25 -12.10 2.57
CA VAL A 53 13.54 -12.81 3.82
C VAL A 53 13.88 -11.85 4.97
N GLU A 54 14.59 -10.75 4.69
CA GLU A 54 14.86 -9.72 5.70
C GLU A 54 13.57 -9.13 6.28
N LYS A 55 12.53 -8.93 5.45
CA LYS A 55 11.28 -8.27 5.86
C LYS A 55 10.23 -9.20 6.45
N PHE A 56 10.20 -10.46 6.00
CA PHE A 56 9.12 -11.39 6.34
C PHE A 56 9.59 -12.66 7.07
N GLY A 57 10.89 -12.90 7.16
CA GLY A 57 11.46 -14.08 7.82
C GLY A 57 11.86 -15.19 6.85
N ALA A 58 12.36 -16.30 7.40
CA ALA A 58 12.92 -17.40 6.62
C ALA A 58 11.84 -18.35 6.06
N PRO A 59 12.10 -19.02 4.91
CA PRO A 59 11.25 -20.10 4.40
C PRO A 59 11.35 -21.38 5.23
N SER A 60 10.53 -22.36 4.89
CA SER A 60 10.48 -23.66 5.55
C SER A 60 11.69 -24.54 5.25
N ASP A 61 12.09 -24.64 3.98
CA ASP A 61 13.11 -25.58 3.50
C ASP A 61 12.79 -27.02 3.93
N VAL A 62 11.58 -27.48 3.57
CA VAL A 62 11.01 -28.75 4.07
C VAL A 62 11.72 -30.00 3.56
N ASP A 63 12.35 -29.93 2.38
CA ASP A 63 13.20 -31.00 1.82
C ASP A 63 14.69 -30.80 2.12
N GLY A 64 15.08 -29.66 2.70
CA GLY A 64 16.43 -29.39 3.21
C GLY A 64 17.49 -29.20 2.12
N ASP A 65 17.08 -28.85 0.90
CA ASP A 65 17.98 -28.60 -0.22
C ASP A 65 18.44 -27.13 -0.30
N GLY A 66 17.84 -26.25 0.52
CA GLY A 66 18.15 -24.83 0.62
C GLY A 66 17.60 -23.99 -0.53
N ARG A 67 16.72 -24.53 -1.37
CA ARG A 67 16.20 -23.90 -2.59
C ARG A 67 14.69 -23.90 -2.65
N LEU A 68 14.17 -22.89 -3.35
CA LEU A 68 12.75 -22.82 -3.72
C LEU A 68 12.57 -23.37 -5.13
N SER A 69 11.50 -24.11 -5.37
CA SER A 69 11.16 -24.62 -6.69
C SER A 69 10.06 -23.79 -7.34
N PHE A 70 10.31 -23.27 -8.54
CA PHE A 70 9.31 -22.58 -9.35
C PHE A 70 8.95 -23.46 -10.55
N LEU A 71 7.69 -23.89 -10.66
CA LEU A 71 7.18 -24.66 -11.79
C LEU A 71 6.35 -23.77 -12.72
N PHE A 72 6.87 -23.53 -13.92
CA PHE A 72 6.18 -22.84 -15.00
C PHE A 72 5.27 -23.83 -15.74
N THR A 73 3.95 -23.62 -15.66
CA THR A 73 2.95 -24.57 -16.16
C THR A 73 1.68 -23.87 -16.64
N HIS A 74 1.17 -24.28 -17.79
CA HIS A 74 -0.10 -23.76 -18.33
C HIS A 74 -1.33 -24.17 -17.51
N LEU A 75 -1.18 -25.04 -16.50
CA LEU A 75 -2.25 -25.38 -15.57
C LEU A 75 -2.68 -24.16 -14.74
N VAL A 76 -1.78 -23.22 -14.46
CA VAL A 76 -2.12 -21.95 -13.81
C VAL A 76 -3.11 -21.17 -14.68
N ASP A 77 -2.86 -21.11 -16.00
CA ASP A 77 -3.70 -20.39 -16.96
C ASP A 77 -5.10 -21.01 -17.08
N GLU A 78 -5.23 -22.32 -16.86
CA GLU A 78 -6.51 -23.05 -16.92
C GLU A 78 -7.42 -22.77 -15.73
N VAL A 79 -6.85 -22.44 -14.56
CA VAL A 79 -7.65 -22.05 -13.38
C VAL A 79 -8.35 -20.71 -13.63
N GLY A 80 -7.69 -19.80 -14.35
CA GLY A 80 -8.17 -18.47 -14.67
C GLY A 80 -8.16 -17.52 -13.46
N GLY A 81 -7.72 -16.28 -13.67
CA GLY A 81 -7.68 -15.26 -12.62
C GLY A 81 -6.50 -15.38 -11.64
N LEU A 82 -5.58 -16.32 -11.87
CA LEU A 82 -4.32 -16.47 -11.14
C LEU A 82 -3.15 -16.35 -12.13
N ALA A 83 -2.07 -15.69 -11.70
CA ALA A 83 -0.79 -15.68 -12.41
C ALA A 83 0.23 -16.61 -11.74
N GLY A 84 0.03 -16.90 -10.46
CA GLY A 84 0.77 -17.91 -9.72
C GLY A 84 -0.09 -18.42 -8.57
N PHE A 85 0.39 -19.46 -7.93
CA PHE A 85 -0.10 -19.84 -6.61
C PHE A 85 0.94 -20.64 -5.83
N TYR A 86 0.86 -20.50 -4.51
CA TYR A 86 1.48 -21.38 -3.54
C TYR A 86 0.40 -22.21 -2.82
N SER A 87 0.63 -23.52 -2.71
CA SER A 87 -0.26 -24.41 -1.93
C SER A 87 0.36 -24.72 -0.59
N ALA A 88 -0.19 -24.18 0.49
CA ALA A 88 0.33 -24.40 1.85
C ALA A 88 0.36 -25.87 2.29
N SER A 89 -0.56 -26.68 1.78
CA SER A 89 -0.59 -28.12 2.05
C SER A 89 0.53 -28.90 1.35
N SER A 90 1.27 -28.28 0.42
CA SER A 90 2.35 -28.94 -0.30
C SER A 90 3.61 -29.17 0.56
N VAL A 91 3.81 -28.33 1.57
CA VAL A 91 4.92 -28.39 2.53
C VAL A 91 4.55 -29.14 3.81
N VAL A 92 3.40 -29.83 3.81
CA VAL A 92 2.91 -30.61 4.93
C VAL A 92 2.83 -32.07 4.52
N ALA A 93 3.25 -32.97 5.40
CA ALA A 93 3.28 -34.40 5.09
C ALA A 93 1.86 -34.98 5.02
N GLU A 94 1.63 -35.94 4.12
CA GLU A 94 0.31 -36.57 3.93
C GLU A 94 -0.22 -37.18 5.24
N GLU A 95 0.66 -37.72 6.10
CA GLU A 95 0.28 -38.36 7.36
C GLU A 95 -0.39 -37.42 8.36
N VAL A 96 -0.15 -36.11 8.22
CA VAL A 96 -0.74 -35.06 9.07
C VAL A 96 -1.72 -34.17 8.29
N GLY A 97 -2.13 -34.60 7.09
CA GLY A 97 -3.18 -33.96 6.30
C GLY A 97 -2.71 -32.98 5.24
N GLY A 98 -1.42 -32.99 4.89
CA GLY A 98 -0.95 -32.32 3.68
C GLY A 98 -1.25 -33.10 2.41
N ASP A 99 -0.91 -32.52 1.25
CA ASP A 99 -1.23 -33.09 -0.06
C ASP A 99 -0.12 -32.90 -1.11
N GLY A 100 1.09 -32.53 -0.69
CA GLY A 100 2.24 -32.38 -1.60
C GLY A 100 3.46 -33.19 -1.25
N ASN A 101 4.52 -32.91 -2.01
CA ASN A 101 5.78 -33.64 -2.06
C ASN A 101 6.81 -33.19 -1.01
N MET A 102 6.41 -32.39 -0.01
CA MET A 102 7.32 -31.78 0.96
C MET A 102 8.42 -30.95 0.29
N THR A 103 8.03 -30.15 -0.70
CA THR A 103 8.93 -29.22 -1.40
C THR A 103 8.38 -27.81 -1.31
N ASP A 104 9.25 -26.84 -1.10
CA ASP A 104 8.96 -25.40 -1.19
C ASP A 104 8.71 -25.00 -2.66
N MET A 105 7.57 -25.43 -3.21
CA MET A 105 7.21 -25.28 -4.62
C MET A 105 6.10 -24.25 -4.84
N MET A 106 6.32 -23.37 -5.82
CA MET A 106 5.36 -22.41 -6.34
C MET A 106 5.05 -22.72 -7.81
N PHE A 107 3.82 -22.45 -8.22
CA PHE A 107 3.35 -22.66 -9.58
C PHE A 107 3.16 -21.32 -10.26
N ILE A 108 3.74 -21.15 -11.44
CA ILE A 108 3.83 -19.87 -12.14
C ILE A 108 3.25 -20.04 -13.56
N THR A 109 2.46 -19.07 -14.00
CA THR A 109 2.02 -19.00 -15.41
C THR A 109 3.23 -18.86 -16.33
N PRO A 110 3.25 -19.51 -17.51
CA PRO A 110 4.25 -19.26 -18.53
C PRO A 110 3.88 -18.10 -19.46
N THR A 111 2.68 -17.51 -19.34
CA THR A 111 2.13 -16.55 -20.33
C THR A 111 1.99 -15.11 -19.82
N ALA A 112 2.47 -14.80 -18.62
CA ALA A 112 2.50 -13.41 -18.12
C ALA A 112 3.49 -12.55 -18.91
N ARG A 113 3.32 -11.22 -18.85
CA ARG A 113 4.29 -10.27 -19.42
C ARG A 113 5.61 -10.37 -18.68
N PHE A 114 6.73 -10.34 -19.42
CA PHE A 114 8.07 -10.57 -18.85
C PHE A 114 8.37 -9.71 -17.62
N GLU A 115 8.05 -8.42 -17.68
CA GLU A 115 8.28 -7.46 -16.61
C GLU A 115 7.52 -7.79 -15.30
N THR A 116 6.44 -8.57 -15.37
CA THR A 116 5.60 -8.92 -14.21
C THR A 116 6.09 -10.16 -13.46
N TYR A 117 7.02 -10.93 -14.01
CA TYR A 117 7.50 -12.15 -13.33
C TYR A 117 8.26 -11.85 -12.05
N ARG A 118 9.13 -10.83 -12.05
CA ARG A 118 9.88 -10.46 -10.85
C ARG A 118 8.97 -10.17 -9.65
N PRO A 119 7.94 -9.29 -9.74
CA PRO A 119 6.99 -9.11 -8.64
C PRO A 119 6.15 -10.37 -8.36
N LEU A 120 5.77 -11.14 -9.38
CA LEU A 120 5.00 -12.38 -9.21
C LEU A 120 5.75 -13.43 -8.38
N LEU A 121 7.05 -13.65 -8.64
CA LEU A 121 7.83 -14.65 -7.89
C LEU A 121 7.91 -14.30 -6.41
N VAL A 122 8.07 -13.02 -6.06
CA VAL A 122 8.11 -12.60 -4.65
C VAL A 122 6.74 -12.63 -3.98
N HIS A 123 5.66 -12.42 -4.75
CA HIS A 123 4.28 -12.55 -4.26
C HIS A 123 4.03 -13.98 -3.77
N GLU A 124 4.28 -14.98 -4.61
CA GLU A 124 4.10 -16.38 -4.25
C GLU A 124 5.06 -16.82 -3.15
N PHE A 125 6.28 -16.29 -3.17
CA PHE A 125 7.24 -16.53 -2.11
C PHE A 125 6.78 -15.99 -0.75
N GLN A 126 6.15 -14.81 -0.72
CA GLN A 126 5.64 -14.22 0.51
C GLN A 126 4.60 -15.13 1.17
N HIS A 127 3.69 -15.75 0.41
CA HIS A 127 2.72 -16.69 0.96
C HIS A 127 3.38 -17.87 1.66
N LEU A 128 4.46 -18.42 1.09
CA LEU A 128 5.24 -19.50 1.69
C LEU A 128 5.90 -19.05 3.00
N LEU A 129 6.54 -17.88 3.00
CA LEU A 129 7.14 -17.32 4.22
C LEU A 129 6.10 -17.13 5.32
N ASN A 130 4.93 -16.60 4.95
CA ASN A 130 3.85 -16.33 5.88
C ASN A 130 3.33 -17.63 6.51
N PHE A 131 3.05 -18.64 5.68
CA PHE A 131 2.61 -19.94 6.18
C PHE A 131 3.67 -20.61 7.07
N ASN A 132 4.94 -20.58 6.66
CA ASN A 132 6.03 -21.17 7.44
C ASN A 132 6.12 -20.52 8.83
N GLN A 133 6.16 -19.19 8.89
CA GLN A 133 6.38 -18.47 10.15
C GLN A 133 5.20 -18.62 11.12
N HIS A 134 3.97 -18.61 10.60
CA HIS A 134 2.76 -18.78 11.40
C HIS A 134 2.52 -20.23 11.85
N VAL A 135 2.56 -21.15 10.89
CA VAL A 135 2.07 -22.51 11.10
C VAL A 135 3.20 -23.48 11.43
N LEU A 136 4.25 -23.54 10.63
CA LEU A 136 5.30 -24.56 10.80
C LEU A 136 6.23 -24.23 11.98
N VAL A 137 6.71 -22.99 12.05
CA VAL A 137 7.64 -22.54 13.10
C VAL A 137 6.92 -22.35 14.44
N ARG A 138 5.73 -21.72 14.43
CA ARG A 138 5.03 -21.29 15.66
C ARG A 138 3.83 -22.14 16.06
N ARG A 139 3.38 -23.05 15.19
CA ARG A 139 2.20 -23.91 15.43
C ARG A 139 0.93 -23.09 15.72
N GLY A 140 0.83 -21.92 15.07
CA GLY A 140 -0.28 -21.00 15.19
C GLY A 140 -1.38 -21.23 14.16
N ALA A 141 -2.28 -20.25 14.05
CA ALA A 141 -3.27 -20.20 12.98
C ALA A 141 -2.60 -19.82 11.65
N SER A 142 -3.14 -20.31 10.54
CA SER A 142 -2.79 -19.75 9.22
C SER A 142 -3.36 -18.35 9.11
N GLU A 143 -2.60 -17.43 8.51
CA GLU A 143 -3.02 -16.05 8.34
C GLU A 143 -4.33 -15.95 7.52
N ALA A 144 -5.18 -14.99 7.87
CA ALA A 144 -6.39 -14.71 7.12
C ALA A 144 -6.05 -14.23 5.70
N ASN A 145 -6.79 -14.73 4.71
CA ASN A 145 -6.51 -14.50 3.28
C ASN A 145 -6.29 -13.02 2.95
N TRP A 146 -7.09 -12.11 3.51
CA TRP A 146 -6.94 -10.68 3.24
C TRP A 146 -5.58 -10.12 3.68
N LEU A 147 -5.09 -10.48 4.87
CA LEU A 147 -3.83 -9.97 5.39
C LEU A 147 -2.66 -10.66 4.67
N ASN A 148 -2.83 -11.95 4.36
CA ASN A 148 -1.88 -12.70 3.54
C ASN A 148 -1.68 -12.04 2.16
N GLU A 149 -2.75 -11.79 1.42
CA GLU A 149 -2.71 -11.08 0.12
C GLU A 149 -2.13 -9.66 0.24
N GLY A 150 -2.50 -8.92 1.29
CA GLY A 150 -1.99 -7.56 1.52
C GLY A 150 -0.47 -7.54 1.73
N LEU A 151 0.08 -8.53 2.46
CA LEU A 151 1.52 -8.68 2.65
C LEU A 151 2.22 -9.14 1.36
N SER A 152 1.62 -10.04 0.58
CA SER A 152 2.15 -10.46 -0.72
C SER A 152 2.24 -9.31 -1.71
N HIS A 153 1.20 -8.47 -1.83
CA HIS A 153 1.27 -7.28 -2.68
C HIS A 153 2.28 -6.25 -2.17
N LEU A 154 2.49 -6.14 -0.85
CA LEU A 154 3.56 -5.30 -0.34
C LEU A 154 4.94 -5.85 -0.74
N SER A 155 5.13 -7.17 -0.81
CA SER A 155 6.40 -7.75 -1.26
C SER A 155 6.75 -7.38 -2.71
N GLU A 156 5.75 -7.29 -3.59
CA GLU A 156 5.94 -6.82 -4.97
C GLU A 156 6.43 -5.35 -5.00
N ASP A 157 5.85 -4.49 -4.15
CA ASP A 157 6.21 -3.08 -4.02
C ASP A 157 7.67 -2.92 -3.57
N LEU A 158 8.17 -3.82 -2.71
CA LEU A 158 9.57 -3.80 -2.26
C LEU A 158 10.58 -4.06 -3.40
N VAL A 159 10.24 -4.88 -4.40
CA VAL A 159 11.23 -5.32 -5.41
C VAL A 159 11.07 -4.63 -6.76
N ALA A 160 9.85 -4.48 -7.25
CA ALA A 160 9.57 -3.93 -8.57
C ALA A 160 9.07 -2.48 -8.49
N GLY A 161 8.71 -2.02 -7.29
CA GLY A 161 7.87 -0.87 -7.11
C GLY A 161 6.48 -1.10 -7.70
N TYR A 162 5.61 -0.13 -7.43
CA TYR A 162 4.22 -0.14 -7.87
C TYR A 162 4.01 -0.20 -9.38
N ALA A 163 4.92 0.39 -10.16
CA ALA A 163 4.71 0.68 -11.58
C ALA A 163 4.71 -0.56 -12.50
N VAL A 164 5.03 -1.74 -11.97
CA VAL A 164 5.26 -2.94 -12.80
C VAL A 164 4.46 -4.14 -12.29
N SER A 165 3.86 -4.05 -11.11
CA SER A 165 3.23 -5.17 -10.40
C SER A 165 1.72 -5.30 -10.59
N GLY A 166 1.07 -4.40 -11.33
CA GLY A 166 -0.40 -4.41 -11.49
C GLY A 166 -1.16 -3.92 -10.25
N GLN A 167 -0.46 -3.37 -9.25
CA GLN A 167 -1.07 -2.80 -8.04
C GLN A 167 -2.02 -1.63 -8.34
N SER A 168 -1.79 -0.90 -9.44
CA SER A 168 -2.68 0.16 -9.93
C SER A 168 -4.12 -0.31 -10.07
N ASP A 169 -4.34 -1.48 -10.67
CA ASP A 169 -5.67 -1.98 -11.02
C ASP A 169 -6.47 -2.35 -9.77
N ILE A 170 -5.84 -3.06 -8.83
CA ILE A 170 -6.49 -3.47 -7.57
C ILE A 170 -6.78 -2.26 -6.67
N ILE A 171 -5.89 -1.26 -6.65
CA ILE A 171 -6.10 -0.01 -5.91
C ILE A 171 -7.30 0.74 -6.50
N GLN A 172 -7.37 0.86 -7.82
CA GLN A 172 -8.49 1.50 -8.48
C GLN A 172 -9.81 0.76 -8.18
N ALA A 173 -9.83 -0.56 -8.34
CA ALA A 173 -11.01 -1.37 -8.07
C ALA A 173 -11.55 -1.15 -6.65
N PHE A 174 -10.67 -0.98 -5.66
CA PHE A 174 -11.08 -0.62 -4.30
C PHE A 174 -11.66 0.80 -4.21
N LEU A 175 -10.95 1.77 -4.80
CA LEU A 175 -11.27 3.20 -4.63
C LEU A 175 -12.53 3.63 -5.37
N GLU A 176 -12.96 2.89 -6.39
CA GLU A 176 -14.20 3.13 -7.14
C GLU A 176 -15.47 2.90 -6.30
N GLU A 177 -15.48 1.89 -5.43
CA GLU A 177 -16.59 1.65 -4.49
C GLU A 177 -16.08 1.12 -3.13
N PRO A 178 -15.41 1.95 -2.30
CA PRO A 178 -14.81 1.50 -1.03
C PRO A 178 -15.82 0.92 -0.02
N SER A 179 -17.10 1.25 -0.19
CA SER A 179 -18.20 0.73 0.64
C SER A 179 -18.65 -0.68 0.25
N ALA A 180 -18.26 -1.18 -0.92
CA ALA A 180 -18.66 -2.50 -1.41
C ALA A 180 -17.85 -3.64 -0.76
N VAL A 181 -16.60 -3.38 -0.41
CA VAL A 181 -15.66 -4.38 0.08
C VAL A 181 -15.10 -4.04 1.45
N GLY A 182 -14.87 -5.07 2.25
CA GLY A 182 -14.17 -5.00 3.52
C GLY A 182 -12.87 -5.76 3.50
N LEU A 183 -12.08 -5.59 4.56
CA LEU A 183 -10.87 -6.38 4.74
C LEU A 183 -11.20 -7.84 5.08
N ALA A 184 -12.21 -8.12 5.90
CA ALA A 184 -12.47 -9.51 6.32
C ALA A 184 -12.97 -10.43 5.18
N GLY A 185 -12.54 -11.69 5.24
CA GLY A 185 -12.99 -12.79 4.36
C GLY A 185 -12.06 -13.10 3.18
N GLU A 186 -12.59 -13.87 2.22
CA GLU A 186 -11.85 -14.34 1.04
C GLU A 186 -11.41 -13.18 0.14
N ALA A 187 -10.13 -13.16 -0.24
CA ALA A 187 -9.51 -12.08 -1.02
C ALA A 187 -8.87 -12.58 -2.32
N LEU A 188 -8.61 -13.89 -2.46
CA LEU A 188 -7.78 -14.47 -3.53
C LEU A 188 -8.16 -13.97 -4.94
N LEU A 189 -9.46 -13.93 -5.25
CA LEU A 189 -9.98 -13.56 -6.57
C LEU A 189 -10.72 -12.20 -6.59
N ASP A 190 -10.64 -11.41 -5.52
CA ASP A 190 -11.37 -10.14 -5.39
C ASP A 190 -10.39 -8.95 -5.49
N PRO A 191 -10.23 -8.31 -6.66
CA PRO A 191 -9.24 -7.25 -6.87
C PRO A 191 -9.47 -6.05 -5.95
N ALA A 192 -10.72 -5.69 -5.67
CA ALA A 192 -11.02 -4.56 -4.78
C ALA A 192 -10.64 -4.89 -3.33
N LYS A 193 -10.83 -6.13 -2.88
CA LYS A 193 -10.38 -6.53 -1.54
C LYS A 193 -8.86 -6.61 -1.44
N ARG A 194 -8.17 -7.12 -2.48
CA ARG A 194 -6.69 -7.14 -2.54
C ARG A 194 -6.11 -5.73 -2.49
N GLY A 195 -6.69 -4.79 -3.25
CA GLY A 195 -6.30 -3.38 -3.20
C GLY A 195 -6.54 -2.73 -1.82
N ALA A 196 -7.67 -3.03 -1.18
CA ALA A 196 -7.95 -2.58 0.18
C ALA A 196 -6.91 -3.12 1.18
N ALA A 197 -6.60 -4.42 1.12
CA ALA A 197 -5.63 -5.08 1.98
C ALA A 197 -4.22 -4.53 1.81
N TYR A 198 -3.75 -4.40 0.56
CA TYR A 198 -2.46 -3.78 0.25
C TYR A 198 -2.35 -2.37 0.84
N LEU A 199 -3.33 -1.50 0.58
CA LEU A 199 -3.32 -0.13 1.10
C LEU A 199 -3.39 -0.06 2.63
N PHE A 200 -4.07 -1.01 3.27
CA PHE A 200 -4.08 -1.11 4.73
C PHE A 200 -2.71 -1.53 5.27
N VAL A 201 -2.09 -2.58 4.74
CA VAL A 201 -0.74 -3.00 5.16
C VAL A 201 0.28 -1.90 4.91
N ARG A 202 0.20 -1.23 3.76
CA ARG A 202 1.03 -0.06 3.43
C ARG A 202 0.87 1.07 4.46
N SER A 203 -0.36 1.33 4.91
CA SER A 203 -0.66 2.30 5.96
C SER A 203 0.07 1.97 7.28
N LEU A 204 0.09 0.69 7.66
CA LEU A 204 0.80 0.22 8.85
C LEU A 204 2.31 0.45 8.72
N VAL A 205 2.90 0.12 7.57
CA VAL A 205 4.34 0.32 7.30
C VAL A 205 4.70 1.80 7.34
N ASP A 206 3.91 2.66 6.71
CA ASP A 206 4.18 4.10 6.68
C ASP A 206 4.00 4.73 8.07
N GLY A 207 3.07 4.21 8.89
CA GLY A 207 2.82 4.70 10.26
C GLY A 207 3.80 4.19 11.31
N LEU A 208 4.27 2.94 11.17
CA LEU A 208 5.02 2.22 12.21
C LEU A 208 6.45 1.84 11.80
N GLY A 209 6.80 1.98 10.52
CA GLY A 209 8.05 1.50 9.92
C GLY A 209 7.97 0.05 9.45
N GLU A 210 8.91 -0.34 8.59
CA GLU A 210 8.98 -1.68 7.97
C GLU A 210 9.11 -2.82 8.99
N GLU A 211 9.61 -2.55 10.20
CA GLU A 211 9.68 -3.52 11.31
C GLU A 211 8.32 -4.08 11.75
N VAL A 212 7.20 -3.48 11.31
CA VAL A 212 5.87 -4.07 11.51
C VAL A 212 5.69 -5.36 10.72
N LEU A 213 6.36 -5.54 9.58
CA LEU A 213 6.22 -6.72 8.72
C LEU A 213 6.70 -8.00 9.41
N LEU A 214 7.88 -7.94 10.01
CA LEU A 214 8.40 -9.04 10.83
C LEU A 214 7.51 -9.37 12.02
N ARG A 215 6.79 -8.39 12.59
CA ARG A 215 5.83 -8.64 13.68
C ARG A 215 4.54 -9.29 13.18
N LEU A 216 4.04 -8.86 12.02
CA LEU A 216 2.84 -9.43 11.38
C LEU A 216 3.07 -10.86 10.89
N VAL A 217 4.28 -11.20 10.44
CA VAL A 217 4.59 -12.57 9.99
C VAL A 217 5.15 -13.43 11.13
N GLY A 218 5.91 -12.82 12.04
CA GLY A 218 6.60 -13.50 13.13
C GLY A 218 5.73 -13.87 14.34
N THR A 219 4.48 -14.29 14.12
CA THR A 219 3.51 -14.63 15.16
C THR A 219 2.75 -15.92 14.81
N GLY A 220 1.99 -16.48 15.77
CA GLY A 220 1.02 -17.56 15.51
C GLY A 220 -0.44 -17.09 15.58
N LEU A 221 -0.65 -15.78 15.73
CA LEU A 221 -1.95 -15.12 15.68
C LEU A 221 -2.31 -14.81 14.23
N ALA A 222 -3.59 -14.73 13.90
CA ALA A 222 -4.06 -14.38 12.56
C ALA A 222 -5.13 -13.29 12.61
N ASP A 223 -5.47 -12.73 11.45
CA ASP A 223 -6.52 -11.75 11.25
C ASP A 223 -6.31 -10.49 12.14
N ARG A 224 -7.38 -9.95 12.71
CA ARG A 224 -7.35 -8.75 13.56
C ARG A 224 -6.47 -8.93 14.79
N ASP A 225 -6.52 -10.11 15.42
CA ASP A 225 -5.72 -10.40 16.62
C ASP A 225 -4.22 -10.28 16.32
N ASN A 226 -3.80 -10.68 15.11
CA ASN A 226 -2.43 -10.45 14.65
C ASN A 226 -2.13 -8.95 14.53
N VAL A 227 -2.96 -8.22 13.79
CA VAL A 227 -2.74 -6.78 13.57
C VAL A 227 -2.68 -6.02 14.89
N GLU A 228 -3.60 -6.27 15.81
CA GLU A 228 -3.65 -5.61 17.11
C GLU A 228 -2.41 -5.96 17.96
N ALA A 229 -1.98 -7.22 17.96
CA ALA A 229 -0.76 -7.63 18.66
C ALA A 229 0.51 -7.02 18.04
N ALA A 230 0.62 -7.02 16.71
CA ALA A 230 1.77 -6.50 15.99
C ALA A 230 1.92 -4.98 16.14
N THR A 231 0.81 -4.25 16.15
CA THR A 231 0.78 -2.78 16.22
C THR A 231 0.71 -2.26 17.66
N GLY A 232 0.09 -3.02 18.57
CA GLY A 232 -0.28 -2.62 19.92
C GLY A 232 -1.47 -1.64 19.96
N GLU A 233 -2.31 -1.65 18.93
CA GLU A 233 -3.42 -0.71 18.72
C GLU A 233 -4.69 -1.44 18.30
N GLU A 234 -5.85 -0.94 18.74
CA GLU A 234 -7.15 -1.49 18.40
C GLU A 234 -7.41 -1.39 16.89
N PHE A 235 -7.94 -2.45 16.29
CA PHE A 235 -8.17 -2.52 14.85
C PHE A 235 -9.10 -1.40 14.35
N GLY A 236 -10.08 -1.01 15.17
CA GLY A 236 -10.99 0.10 14.86
C GLY A 236 -10.28 1.46 14.73
N ASP A 237 -9.28 1.72 15.56
CA ASP A 237 -8.51 2.97 15.52
C ASP A 237 -7.58 2.98 14.30
N LEU A 238 -7.00 1.82 13.95
CA LEU A 238 -6.21 1.65 12.73
C LEU A 238 -7.05 1.87 11.47
N LEU A 239 -8.29 1.35 11.43
CA LEU A 239 -9.21 1.61 10.31
C LEU A 239 -9.58 3.09 10.19
N ALA A 240 -9.84 3.77 11.31
CA ALA A 240 -10.17 5.19 11.33
C ALA A 240 -8.99 6.05 10.83
N PHE A 241 -7.78 5.72 11.27
CA PHE A 241 -6.56 6.35 10.77
C PHE A 241 -6.35 6.12 9.28
N TRP A 242 -6.45 4.86 8.85
CA TRP A 242 -6.29 4.47 7.45
C TRP A 242 -7.28 5.20 6.56
N GLY A 243 -8.55 5.31 6.97
CA GLY A 243 -9.56 6.10 6.26
C GLY A 243 -9.19 7.59 6.15
N GLY A 244 -8.65 8.17 7.21
CA GLY A 244 -8.06 9.52 7.18
C GLY A 244 -6.94 9.62 6.15
N GLN A 245 -5.97 8.70 6.22
CA GLN A 245 -4.80 8.66 5.33
C GLN A 245 -5.22 8.48 3.85
N LEU A 246 -6.16 7.57 3.56
CA LEU A 246 -6.74 7.35 2.23
C LEU A 246 -7.34 8.61 1.64
N TYR A 247 -7.91 9.50 2.46
CA TYR A 247 -8.49 10.75 1.97
C TYR A 247 -7.45 11.87 1.89
N THR A 248 -6.66 12.10 2.94
CA THR A 248 -5.85 13.32 3.06
C THR A 248 -4.49 13.28 2.38
N SER A 249 -3.98 12.09 2.06
CA SER A 249 -2.63 11.94 1.51
C SER A 249 -2.44 12.71 0.21
N GLY A 250 -1.36 13.50 0.14
CA GLY A 250 -0.98 14.25 -1.06
C GLY A 250 -1.82 15.50 -1.34
N LEU A 251 -2.81 15.82 -0.48
CA LEU A 251 -3.76 16.91 -0.72
C LEU A 251 -3.41 18.23 -0.04
N GLY A 252 -2.37 18.27 0.80
CA GLY A 252 -2.06 19.44 1.64
C GLY A 252 -3.14 19.78 2.68
N LEU A 253 -4.19 18.94 2.80
CA LEU A 253 -5.22 19.02 3.84
C LEU A 253 -4.69 18.68 5.23
N ASN A 254 -3.50 18.09 5.29
CA ASN A 254 -2.84 17.73 6.52
C ASN A 254 -1.34 18.01 6.44
N GLY A 255 -0.80 18.70 7.44
CA GLY A 255 0.65 18.94 7.55
C GLY A 255 1.42 17.80 8.20
N HIS A 256 0.74 16.80 8.77
CA HIS A 256 1.39 15.73 9.51
C HIS A 256 1.77 14.54 8.62
N SER A 257 3.03 14.11 8.64
CA SER A 257 3.52 12.96 7.86
C SER A 257 2.64 11.71 8.00
N ARG A 258 2.16 11.40 9.22
CA ARG A 258 1.29 10.25 9.49
C ARG A 258 0.01 10.09 8.63
N PHE A 259 -0.69 11.16 8.24
CA PHE A 259 -1.87 11.01 7.36
C PHE A 259 -1.53 11.21 5.89
N ASN A 260 -0.25 11.05 5.59
CA ASN A 260 0.27 10.88 4.25
C ASN A 260 0.84 9.47 4.18
N PHE A 261 0.58 8.76 3.10
CA PHE A 261 1.41 7.59 2.80
C PHE A 261 2.84 8.06 2.55
N GLY A 262 3.80 7.32 3.06
CA GLY A 262 5.24 7.52 2.89
C GLY A 262 5.78 6.92 1.59
N SER A 263 4.96 6.15 0.87
CA SER A 263 5.31 5.57 -0.42
C SER A 263 5.72 6.62 -1.46
N PRO A 264 6.71 6.35 -2.33
CA PRO A 264 6.94 7.11 -3.55
C PRO A 264 5.69 7.28 -4.43
N LEU A 265 4.65 6.46 -4.23
CA LEU A 265 3.31 6.62 -4.81
C LEU A 265 2.57 7.90 -4.38
N LEU A 266 2.92 8.45 -3.22
CA LEU A 266 2.15 9.46 -2.49
C LEU A 266 3.07 10.43 -1.74
N ARG A 267 4.17 10.83 -2.39
CA ARG A 267 5.29 11.56 -1.77
C ARG A 267 4.83 12.74 -0.92
N ALA A 268 5.50 12.87 0.23
CA ALA A 268 5.49 14.10 1.01
C ALA A 268 5.98 15.27 0.13
N GLY A 269 5.08 16.20 -0.19
CA GLY A 269 5.45 17.50 -0.74
C GLY A 269 4.70 17.98 -1.97
N GLN A 270 3.92 17.15 -2.68
CA GLN A 270 2.85 17.51 -3.64
C GLN A 270 2.53 16.28 -4.51
N ASP A 271 1.33 15.70 -4.38
CA ASP A 271 0.64 14.90 -5.41
C ASP A 271 0.45 13.39 -5.17
N ARG A 272 -0.78 12.94 -5.45
CA ARG A 272 -1.31 11.59 -5.23
C ARG A 272 -1.25 10.76 -6.53
N GLY A 273 -0.65 9.56 -6.51
CA GLY A 273 -0.51 8.68 -7.67
C GLY A 273 -1.73 7.83 -8.06
N PHE A 274 -2.85 7.90 -7.34
CA PHE A 274 -4.08 7.15 -7.62
C PHE A 274 -5.32 8.01 -7.31
N PRO A 275 -6.55 7.71 -7.81
CA PRO A 275 -7.71 8.57 -7.59
C PRO A 275 -8.09 8.67 -6.10
N LEU A 276 -8.88 9.67 -5.72
CA LEU A 276 -9.52 9.67 -4.40
C LEU A 276 -10.50 8.51 -4.26
N PRO A 277 -10.76 8.03 -3.03
CA PRO A 277 -11.87 7.11 -2.82
C PRO A 277 -13.17 7.79 -3.26
N ALA A 278 -14.08 7.04 -3.88
CA ALA A 278 -15.37 7.55 -4.31
C ALA A 278 -16.12 8.19 -3.13
N VAL A 279 -16.62 9.42 -3.35
CA VAL A 279 -17.26 10.24 -2.33
C VAL A 279 -18.74 10.42 -2.65
N VAL A 280 -19.59 10.21 -1.65
CA VAL A 280 -21.01 10.57 -1.70
C VAL A 280 -21.18 11.99 -1.18
N GLU A 281 -21.79 12.87 -1.98
CA GLU A 281 -22.00 14.27 -1.62
C GLU A 281 -23.40 14.53 -1.04
N TYR A 282 -23.50 15.37 -0.01
CA TYR A 282 -24.74 15.61 0.71
C TYR A 282 -25.03 17.08 1.05
N GLN A 283 -26.26 17.48 0.69
CA GLN A 283 -27.01 18.72 1.00
C GLN A 283 -27.58 18.82 2.42
N VAL A 284 -26.93 19.50 3.36
CA VAL A 284 -27.56 19.75 4.67
C VAL A 284 -28.79 20.67 4.53
N GLY A 285 -29.94 20.21 5.03
CA GLY A 285 -31.25 20.85 4.83
C GLY A 285 -32.06 20.27 3.65
N GLY A 286 -31.50 19.31 2.91
CA GLY A 286 -32.21 18.44 1.97
C GLY A 286 -32.87 17.24 2.68
N ALA A 287 -33.32 16.24 1.93
CA ALA A 287 -33.74 14.95 2.52
C ALA A 287 -32.61 14.41 3.41
N ALA A 288 -32.87 13.94 4.64
CA ALA A 288 -31.84 13.40 5.54
C ALA A 288 -30.91 12.40 4.82
N LEU A 289 -29.67 12.22 5.30
CA LEU A 289 -28.82 11.11 4.84
C LEU A 289 -29.50 9.79 5.23
N GLN A 290 -30.41 9.31 4.39
CA GLN A 290 -31.11 8.05 4.54
C GLN A 290 -30.40 7.05 3.65
N GLY A 291 -29.65 6.15 4.28
CA GLY A 291 -28.89 5.14 3.57
C GLY A 291 -28.48 4.04 4.54
N ARG A 292 -28.61 2.80 4.09
CA ARG A 292 -28.08 1.65 4.81
C ARG A 292 -26.59 1.55 4.46
N LEU A 293 -25.72 1.87 5.40
CA LEU A 293 -24.29 1.56 5.24
C LEU A 293 -24.16 0.04 5.12
N LYS A 294 -23.58 -0.44 4.00
CA LYS A 294 -23.31 -1.87 3.85
C LYS A 294 -22.27 -2.26 4.91
N PRO A 295 -22.48 -3.35 5.67
CA PRO A 295 -21.73 -3.66 6.89
C PRO A 295 -20.26 -4.08 6.69
N ARG A 296 -19.72 -3.94 5.47
CA ARG A 296 -18.42 -4.53 5.12
C ARG A 296 -17.33 -3.51 4.82
N GLY A 297 -17.63 -2.28 4.42
CA GLY A 297 -16.60 -1.39 3.88
C GLY A 297 -16.43 -0.05 4.60
N MET A 298 -15.75 0.86 3.91
CA MET A 298 -15.54 2.24 4.32
C MET A 298 -16.34 3.17 3.41
N ALA A 299 -16.99 4.19 3.97
CA ALA A 299 -17.74 5.17 3.19
C ALA A 299 -17.16 6.56 3.38
N PHE A 300 -16.92 7.26 2.26
CA PHE A 300 -16.49 8.65 2.25
C PHE A 300 -17.67 9.54 1.91
N VAL A 301 -18.05 10.41 2.84
CA VAL A 301 -19.20 11.30 2.70
C VAL A 301 -18.75 12.74 2.84
N ARG A 302 -19.06 13.56 1.83
CA ARG A 302 -18.83 15.01 1.87
C ARG A 302 -20.13 15.74 2.15
N VAL A 303 -20.18 16.40 3.29
CA VAL A 303 -21.36 17.12 3.78
C VAL A 303 -21.17 18.62 3.58
N TYR A 304 -22.15 19.27 2.94
CA TYR A 304 -22.17 20.71 2.71
C TYR A 304 -23.29 21.35 3.54
N GLY A 305 -22.95 22.31 4.40
CA GLY A 305 -23.93 23.02 5.22
C GLY A 305 -23.42 24.37 5.72
N LYS A 306 -24.35 25.19 6.22
CA LYS A 306 -24.07 26.37 7.05
C LYS A 306 -24.54 26.08 8.48
N ASP A 307 -23.78 26.56 9.47
CA ASP A 307 -24.06 26.48 10.91
C ASP A 307 -23.97 25.05 11.53
N VAL A 308 -24.09 24.95 12.86
CA VAL A 308 -24.02 23.68 13.59
C VAL A 308 -25.25 22.83 13.26
N GLN A 309 -25.05 21.73 12.56
CA GLN A 309 -26.12 20.85 12.09
C GLN A 309 -25.89 19.42 12.60
N ARG A 310 -26.97 18.67 12.78
CA ARG A 310 -26.94 17.27 13.22
C ARG A 310 -26.92 16.35 11.99
N LEU A 311 -25.93 15.48 11.91
CA LEU A 311 -25.93 14.34 10.99
C LEU A 311 -26.42 13.11 11.76
N GLU A 312 -27.49 12.48 11.30
CA GLU A 312 -27.95 11.20 11.82
C GLU A 312 -27.55 10.10 10.83
N ILE A 313 -26.92 9.03 11.33
CA ILE A 313 -26.48 7.89 10.53
C ILE A 313 -27.20 6.67 11.06
N GLU A 314 -27.95 5.99 10.19
CA GLU A 314 -28.59 4.72 10.49
C GLU A 314 -27.69 3.57 10.00
N ALA A 315 -27.49 2.57 10.86
CA ALA A 315 -26.74 1.37 10.55
C ALA A 315 -27.47 0.14 11.12
N GLU A 316 -27.12 -1.04 10.63
CA GLU A 316 -27.66 -2.28 11.20
C GLU A 316 -27.32 -2.41 12.69
N PRO A 317 -28.20 -2.97 13.52
CA PRO A 317 -27.97 -3.11 14.97
C PRO A 317 -26.67 -3.82 15.33
N GLU A 318 -26.22 -4.78 14.52
CA GLU A 318 -24.97 -5.53 14.69
C GLU A 318 -23.72 -4.82 14.18
N SER A 319 -23.87 -3.69 13.47
CA SER A 319 -22.73 -2.93 12.95
C SER A 319 -22.06 -2.10 14.04
N ARG A 320 -20.72 -2.13 14.08
CA ARG A 320 -19.93 -1.15 14.84
C ARG A 320 -19.58 0.02 13.93
N LEU A 321 -20.19 1.18 14.16
CA LEU A 321 -19.93 2.39 13.37
C LEU A 321 -18.80 3.20 14.01
N GLY A 322 -17.74 3.44 13.23
CA GLY A 322 -16.74 4.47 13.50
C GLY A 322 -16.95 5.66 12.58
N VAL A 323 -16.81 6.89 13.10
CA VAL A 323 -16.93 8.12 12.31
C VAL A 323 -15.69 8.97 12.53
N VAL A 324 -15.05 9.34 11.42
CA VAL A 324 -13.94 10.30 11.39
C VAL A 324 -14.41 11.54 10.66
N THR A 325 -14.23 12.71 11.27
CA THR A 325 -14.64 13.98 10.67
C THR A 325 -13.42 14.81 10.27
N LEU A 326 -13.37 15.21 8.99
CA LEU A 326 -12.33 16.06 8.44
C LEU A 326 -12.94 17.40 7.98
N SER A 327 -12.39 18.52 8.45
CA SER A 327 -12.77 19.84 7.94
C SER A 327 -12.03 20.13 6.65
N VAL A 328 -12.77 20.30 5.55
CA VAL A 328 -12.22 20.54 4.21
C VAL A 328 -12.65 21.94 3.73
N PRO A 329 -11.74 22.75 3.14
CA PRO A 329 -12.14 24.05 2.60
C PRO A 329 -13.26 23.93 1.58
N ARG A 330 -14.19 24.91 1.58
CA ARG A 330 -15.38 24.88 0.71
C ARG A 330 -15.03 24.85 -0.79
N ALA A 331 -13.94 25.52 -1.18
CA ALA A 331 -13.44 25.55 -2.55
C ALA A 331 -12.37 24.47 -2.83
N PHE A 332 -12.17 23.51 -1.91
CA PHE A 332 -11.16 22.48 -2.08
C PHE A 332 -11.54 21.53 -3.22
N VAL A 333 -10.65 21.47 -4.20
CA VAL A 333 -10.66 20.50 -5.28
C VAL A 333 -9.35 19.71 -5.15
N PRO A 334 -9.45 18.39 -4.97
CA PRO A 334 -8.26 17.55 -4.84
C PRO A 334 -7.53 17.48 -6.17
N PRO A 335 -6.21 17.74 -6.23
CA PRO A 335 -5.44 17.44 -7.42
C PRO A 335 -5.43 15.92 -7.59
N VAL A 336 -5.84 15.49 -8.77
CA VAL A 336 -5.87 14.09 -9.17
C VAL A 336 -4.64 13.88 -10.07
N PHE A 337 -4.00 12.71 -10.11
CA PHE A 337 -2.98 12.43 -11.13
C PHE A 337 -3.00 10.99 -11.64
N VAL A 338 -2.71 10.82 -12.94
CA VAL A 338 -2.59 9.50 -13.58
C VAL A 338 -1.27 8.83 -13.14
N PRO A 339 -1.29 7.60 -12.57
CA PRO A 339 -0.07 6.90 -12.20
C PRO A 339 0.83 6.62 -13.42
N ALA A 340 2.12 6.43 -13.14
CA ALA A 340 3.14 6.31 -14.18
C ALA A 340 2.97 5.06 -15.05
N ASP A 341 2.31 4.00 -14.58
CA ASP A 341 2.13 2.69 -15.21
C ASP A 341 0.68 2.37 -15.58
N TYR A 342 -0.18 3.36 -15.41
CA TYR A 342 -1.63 3.20 -15.45
C TYR A 342 -2.18 2.69 -16.78
N VAL A 343 -1.42 2.86 -17.86
CA VAL A 343 -1.86 2.51 -19.20
C VAL A 343 -0.95 1.40 -19.74
N PRO A 344 -1.47 0.17 -19.89
CA PRO A 344 -0.79 -0.91 -20.61
C PRO A 344 -0.07 -0.41 -21.88
N GLY A 345 1.20 -0.75 -22.02
CA GLY A 345 2.00 -0.37 -23.20
C GLY A 345 2.72 0.98 -23.09
N MET A 346 2.57 1.74 -22.00
CA MET A 346 3.31 2.98 -21.79
C MET A 346 3.51 3.34 -20.32
N THR A 347 4.45 4.24 -20.06
CA THR A 347 4.63 4.85 -18.76
C THR A 347 4.77 6.37 -18.83
N PHE A 348 4.11 7.14 -17.96
CA PHE A 348 4.36 8.58 -17.85
C PHE A 348 5.66 8.87 -17.08
N SER A 349 6.51 9.77 -17.59
CA SER A 349 7.72 10.23 -16.89
C SER A 349 7.41 11.00 -15.61
N LYS A 350 6.19 11.57 -15.51
CA LYS A 350 5.68 12.34 -14.38
C LYS A 350 4.18 12.16 -14.27
N LEU A 351 3.65 12.39 -13.08
CA LEU A 351 2.21 12.43 -12.81
C LEU A 351 1.49 13.41 -13.77
N VAL A 352 0.39 12.96 -14.40
CA VAL A 352 -0.47 13.80 -15.28
C VAL A 352 -1.62 14.38 -14.48
N PRO A 353 -1.82 15.71 -14.42
CA PRO A 353 -2.85 16.31 -13.57
C PRO A 353 -4.25 15.93 -14.03
N GLY A 354 -4.98 15.25 -13.17
CA GLY A 354 -6.42 15.01 -13.20
C GLY A 354 -7.26 16.20 -12.68
N VAL A 355 -6.64 17.33 -12.31
CA VAL A 355 -7.32 18.64 -12.30
C VAL A 355 -6.59 19.62 -13.20
N ALA A 356 -7.30 20.17 -14.19
CA ALA A 356 -6.76 21.18 -15.09
C ALA A 356 -7.55 22.49 -15.02
N ILE A 357 -6.86 23.58 -15.32
CA ILE A 357 -7.42 24.91 -15.47
C ILE A 357 -7.63 25.17 -16.96
N VAL A 358 -8.82 25.62 -17.32
CA VAL A 358 -9.15 25.99 -18.70
C VAL A 358 -8.12 27.00 -19.23
N GLY A 359 -7.63 26.74 -20.45
CA GLY A 359 -6.67 27.60 -21.13
C GLY A 359 -5.21 27.45 -20.68
N ARG A 360 -4.94 26.72 -19.59
CA ARG A 360 -3.57 26.41 -19.12
C ARG A 360 -3.00 25.21 -19.87
N GLU A 361 -1.68 25.23 -20.05
CA GLU A 361 -0.93 24.17 -20.71
C GLU A 361 -0.28 23.24 -19.68
N TYR A 362 -0.41 21.93 -19.94
CA TYR A 362 0.09 20.87 -19.08
C TYR A 362 0.96 19.93 -19.92
N PRO A 363 2.30 20.10 -19.90
CA PRO A 363 3.20 19.20 -20.60
C PRO A 363 3.20 17.83 -19.90
N VAL A 364 3.02 16.78 -20.67
CA VAL A 364 3.11 15.38 -20.27
C VAL A 364 4.12 14.67 -21.16
N SER A 365 4.84 13.72 -20.60
CA SER A 365 5.81 12.91 -21.33
C SER A 365 5.91 11.53 -20.73
N GLY A 366 6.55 10.61 -21.45
CA GLY A 366 6.68 9.24 -21.00
C GLY A 366 7.43 8.36 -21.98
N THR A 367 7.36 7.06 -21.75
CA THR A 367 8.05 6.03 -22.52
C THR A 367 7.05 4.95 -22.93
N LEU A 368 7.20 4.42 -24.14
CA LEU A 368 6.41 3.33 -24.70
C LEU A 368 7.10 1.99 -24.47
N VAL A 369 6.31 0.94 -24.30
CA VAL A 369 6.78 -0.45 -24.34
C VAL A 369 7.20 -0.79 -25.77
N GLU A 370 8.12 -1.74 -25.90
CA GLU A 370 8.58 -2.20 -27.21
C GLU A 370 7.41 -2.73 -28.06
N GLY A 371 7.41 -2.41 -29.35
CA GLY A 371 6.33 -2.77 -30.28
C GLY A 371 5.20 -1.75 -30.40
N VAL A 372 5.06 -0.80 -29.45
CA VAL A 372 4.10 0.32 -29.57
C VAL A 372 4.74 1.47 -30.35
N GLN A 373 4.06 1.93 -31.41
CA GLN A 373 4.53 3.00 -32.31
C GLN A 373 3.54 4.15 -32.46
N ASP A 374 2.27 3.95 -32.16
CA ASP A 374 1.23 4.98 -32.21
C ASP A 374 0.58 5.16 -30.83
N LEU A 375 0.22 6.40 -30.47
CA LEU A 375 -0.42 6.77 -29.21
C LEU A 375 -1.50 7.84 -29.43
N LEU A 376 -2.63 7.72 -28.76
CA LEU A 376 -3.71 8.71 -28.76
C LEU A 376 -4.29 8.88 -27.35
N PHE A 377 -4.39 10.12 -26.89
CA PHE A 377 -5.17 10.48 -25.71
C PHE A 377 -6.52 11.07 -26.13
N ARG A 378 -7.60 10.52 -25.59
CA ARG A 378 -8.97 10.95 -25.83
C ARG A 378 -9.64 11.29 -24.51
N PHE A 379 -10.03 12.54 -24.33
CA PHE A 379 -10.75 13.01 -23.15
C PHE A 379 -12.24 13.11 -23.48
N VAL A 380 -13.03 12.20 -22.92
CA VAL A 380 -14.49 12.10 -23.16
C VAL A 380 -15.24 12.79 -22.02
N GLY A 381 -15.93 13.89 -22.32
CA GLY A 381 -16.74 14.59 -21.32
C GLY A 381 -18.13 13.97 -21.15
N VAL A 382 -18.63 13.88 -19.91
CA VAL A 382 -20.01 13.41 -19.64
C VAL A 382 -21.01 14.38 -20.28
N GLY A 383 -21.63 13.97 -21.39
CA GLY A 383 -22.57 14.80 -22.16
C GLY A 383 -21.94 15.99 -22.93
N LYS A 384 -20.63 15.95 -23.20
CA LYS A 384 -19.87 17.02 -23.88
C LYS A 384 -19.04 16.52 -25.07
N ASP A 385 -18.41 17.46 -25.77
CA ASP A 385 -17.44 17.21 -26.84
C ASP A 385 -16.23 16.39 -26.34
N THR A 386 -15.70 15.56 -27.23
CA THR A 386 -14.47 14.79 -27.01
C THR A 386 -13.26 15.62 -27.42
N VAL A 387 -12.26 15.74 -26.54
CA VAL A 387 -10.96 16.36 -26.86
C VAL A 387 -9.95 15.27 -27.18
N ARG A 388 -9.13 15.46 -28.22
CA ARG A 388 -8.11 14.50 -28.64
C ARG A 388 -6.74 15.15 -28.64
N PHE A 389 -5.73 14.39 -28.23
CA PHE A 389 -4.33 14.76 -28.30
C PHE A 389 -3.53 13.60 -28.86
N GLU A 390 -2.71 13.86 -29.86
CA GLU A 390 -1.85 12.88 -30.54
C GLU A 390 -0.40 13.19 -30.15
N PRO A 391 0.18 12.46 -29.17
CA PRO A 391 1.53 12.73 -28.69
C PRO A 391 2.58 12.58 -29.78
N GLU A 392 3.60 13.43 -29.72
CA GLU A 392 4.80 13.28 -30.55
C GLU A 392 5.65 12.14 -30.00
N ILE A 393 6.06 11.20 -30.87
CA ILE A 393 6.85 10.02 -30.49
C ILE A 393 8.24 10.10 -31.15
N ALA A 394 9.29 9.95 -30.34
CA ALA A 394 10.68 9.89 -30.77
C ALA A 394 11.35 8.64 -30.20
N GLY A 395 11.52 7.62 -31.04
CA GLY A 395 11.97 6.31 -30.59
C GLY A 395 10.92 5.68 -29.68
N ARG A 396 11.24 5.49 -28.40
CA ARG A 396 10.30 5.01 -27.37
C ARG A 396 9.79 6.13 -26.47
N GLU A 397 10.24 7.36 -26.63
CA GLU A 397 9.76 8.47 -25.80
C GLU A 397 8.58 9.18 -26.46
N PHE A 398 7.60 9.61 -25.68
CA PHE A 398 6.52 10.47 -26.16
C PHE A 398 6.46 11.79 -25.38
N SER A 399 5.93 12.82 -26.03
CA SER A 399 5.63 14.11 -25.41
C SER A 399 4.32 14.70 -25.94
N GLN A 400 3.58 15.39 -25.07
CA GLN A 400 2.33 16.03 -25.43
C GLN A 400 2.06 17.24 -24.52
N VAL A 401 1.38 18.27 -25.03
CA VAL A 401 0.85 19.37 -24.21
C VAL A 401 -0.68 19.26 -24.15
N LEU A 402 -1.22 19.03 -22.96
CA LEU A 402 -2.66 19.02 -22.73
C LEU A 402 -3.15 20.44 -22.50
N LYS A 403 -4.16 20.87 -23.25
CA LYS A 403 -4.79 22.18 -23.11
C LYS A 403 -6.30 22.06 -23.31
N PHE A 404 -7.06 22.38 -22.27
CA PHE A 404 -8.51 22.23 -22.28
C PHE A 404 -9.18 23.57 -22.55
N GLY A 405 -10.13 23.60 -23.49
CA GLY A 405 -10.88 24.81 -23.86
C GLY A 405 -12.18 25.00 -23.09
N GLN A 406 -12.64 24.00 -22.34
CA GLN A 406 -13.92 24.04 -21.64
C GLN A 406 -13.80 23.40 -20.26
N VAL A 407 -14.55 23.96 -19.30
CA VAL A 407 -14.74 23.33 -17.98
C VAL A 407 -15.54 22.04 -18.13
N GLY A 408 -15.31 21.07 -17.26
CA GLY A 408 -16.07 19.82 -17.24
C GLY A 408 -15.30 18.65 -16.64
N ASP A 409 -16.02 17.57 -16.36
CA ASP A 409 -15.41 16.29 -15.98
C ASP A 409 -15.20 15.45 -17.24
N TYR A 410 -13.98 14.95 -17.42
CA TYR A 410 -13.52 14.18 -18.57
C TYR A 410 -12.98 12.82 -18.12
N GLU A 411 -13.21 11.79 -18.90
CA GLU A 411 -12.50 10.52 -18.80
C GLU A 411 -11.35 10.54 -19.83
N LEU A 412 -10.10 10.45 -19.37
CA LEU A 412 -8.96 10.13 -20.23
C LEU A 412 -9.12 8.69 -20.72
N GLN A 413 -8.98 8.48 -22.01
CA GLN A 413 -8.92 7.18 -22.65
C GLN A 413 -7.67 7.17 -23.51
N VAL A 414 -6.84 6.16 -23.34
CA VAL A 414 -5.58 6.01 -24.06
C VAL A 414 -5.71 4.86 -25.04
N PHE A 415 -5.22 5.09 -26.25
CA PHE A 415 -5.18 4.09 -27.30
C PHE A 415 -3.75 3.95 -27.84
N THR A 416 -3.33 2.72 -28.10
CA THR A 416 -1.99 2.39 -28.60
C THR A 416 -2.08 1.57 -29.88
N GLY A 417 -1.04 1.60 -30.72
CA GLY A 417 -0.95 0.77 -31.92
C GLY A 417 0.48 0.48 -32.35
N ALA A 418 0.67 -0.54 -33.19
CA ALA A 418 1.98 -1.00 -33.68
C ALA A 418 2.43 -0.31 -34.99
N GLY A 419 1.77 0.78 -35.39
CA GLY A 419 2.04 1.50 -36.64
C GLY A 419 0.94 1.32 -37.68
N GLY A 420 0.23 2.40 -38.00
CA GLY A 420 -0.30 2.68 -39.34
C GLY A 420 -1.66 2.09 -39.75
N THR A 421 -2.42 1.35 -38.93
CA THR A 421 -3.79 0.94 -39.36
C THR A 421 -4.88 0.75 -38.30
N ARG A 422 -4.58 0.60 -37.00
CA ARG A 422 -5.61 0.54 -35.94
C ARG A 422 -5.02 0.87 -34.56
N LEU A 423 -5.74 1.68 -33.78
CA LEU A 423 -5.44 1.94 -32.38
C LEU A 423 -6.40 1.14 -31.50
N ASP A 424 -5.87 0.37 -30.56
CA ASP A 424 -6.63 -0.40 -29.59
C ASP A 424 -6.68 0.34 -28.25
N TYR A 425 -7.78 0.16 -27.50
CA TYR A 425 -7.95 0.78 -26.20
C TYR A 425 -6.96 0.17 -25.22
N ALA A 426 -6.08 1.00 -24.68
CA ALA A 426 -5.02 0.60 -23.76
C ALA A 426 -5.43 0.78 -22.30
N GLY A 427 -6.24 1.79 -21.98
CA GLY A 427 -6.72 2.06 -20.63
C GLY A 427 -7.39 3.43 -20.54
N GLY A 428 -7.93 3.78 -19.38
CA GLY A 428 -8.59 5.08 -19.22
C GLY A 428 -8.72 5.51 -17.77
N TYR A 429 -8.54 6.80 -17.52
CA TYR A 429 -8.46 7.43 -16.20
C TYR A 429 -9.54 8.48 -16.05
N GLY A 430 -10.33 8.44 -14.97
CA GLY A 430 -11.33 9.47 -14.74
C GLY A 430 -11.98 9.42 -13.36
N PRO A 431 -12.70 10.49 -12.98
CA PRO A 431 -12.83 11.73 -13.74
C PRO A 431 -11.62 12.66 -13.58
N MET A 432 -11.11 13.19 -14.69
CA MET A 432 -10.26 14.37 -14.74
C MET A 432 -11.14 15.62 -14.79
N ARG A 433 -10.98 16.53 -13.82
CA ARG A 433 -11.81 17.73 -13.69
C ARG A 433 -11.11 18.95 -14.28
N VAL A 434 -11.74 19.57 -15.26
CA VAL A 434 -11.31 20.86 -15.82
C VAL A 434 -12.17 21.98 -15.25
N MET A 435 -11.54 23.02 -14.72
CA MET A 435 -12.23 24.13 -14.07
C MET A 435 -11.66 25.50 -14.42
N GLU A 436 -12.37 26.55 -14.03
CA GLU A 436 -11.83 27.91 -14.04
C GLU A 436 -10.78 28.06 -12.95
N GLU A 437 -9.87 29.02 -13.13
CA GLU A 437 -8.83 29.30 -12.14
C GLU A 437 -9.46 29.69 -10.81
N PRO A 438 -9.26 28.91 -9.73
CA PRO A 438 -9.87 29.23 -8.45
C PRO A 438 -9.24 30.50 -7.88
N ALA A 439 -10.06 31.37 -7.29
CA ALA A 439 -9.56 32.51 -6.52
C ALA A 439 -8.68 32.00 -5.36
N ALA A 440 -7.39 32.38 -5.37
CA ALA A 440 -6.41 31.89 -4.41
C ALA A 440 -6.88 32.09 -2.97
N THR A 441 -7.04 30.99 -2.23
CA THR A 441 -7.25 31.00 -0.78
C THR A 441 -6.34 29.96 -0.16
N ALA A 442 -5.22 30.42 0.41
CA ALA A 442 -4.38 29.59 1.27
C ALA A 442 -5.02 29.49 2.64
N ILE A 443 -5.16 28.27 3.17
CA ILE A 443 -5.59 28.04 4.56
C ILE A 443 -4.81 26.88 5.17
N SER A 444 -4.23 27.11 6.35
CA SER A 444 -3.76 26.10 7.29
C SER A 444 -4.93 25.68 8.20
N GLY A 445 -5.48 24.49 7.99
CA GLY A 445 -6.50 23.89 8.86
C GLY A 445 -5.93 22.71 9.62
N GLY A 446 -5.91 22.76 10.94
CA GLY A 446 -5.51 21.65 11.81
C GLY A 446 -6.62 20.61 11.94
N LEU A 447 -6.26 19.33 11.80
CA LEU A 447 -7.17 18.19 11.94
C LEU A 447 -7.39 17.87 13.42
N GLY A 448 -8.49 18.36 14.00
CA GLY A 448 -8.87 18.12 15.39
C GLY A 448 -9.77 16.90 15.62
N GLY A 449 -9.89 15.97 14.66
CA GLY A 449 -10.87 14.87 14.72
C GLY A 449 -10.40 13.52 14.15
N LEU A 450 -9.09 13.34 13.96
CA LEU A 450 -8.52 12.03 13.60
C LEU A 450 -7.93 11.38 14.85
N PRO A 451 -8.24 10.10 15.12
CA PRO A 451 -7.70 9.42 16.29
C PRO A 451 -6.17 9.41 16.27
N LEU A 452 -5.57 9.85 17.37
CA LEU A 452 -4.13 9.82 17.52
C LEU A 452 -3.66 8.39 17.82
N HIS A 453 -2.64 7.89 17.13
CA HIS A 453 -1.97 6.65 17.49
C HIS A 453 -1.12 6.84 18.72
N PHE A 454 -0.81 5.74 19.39
CA PHE A 454 0.19 5.73 20.43
C PHE A 454 1.59 5.84 19.81
N GLY A 455 2.15 7.05 19.85
CA GLY A 455 3.31 7.41 19.04
C GLY A 455 4.35 8.22 19.81
N LEU A 456 5.61 8.02 19.44
CA LEU A 456 6.73 8.84 19.84
C LEU A 456 7.36 9.42 18.57
N ASP A 457 7.22 10.73 18.37
CA ASP A 457 7.76 11.41 17.20
C ASP A 457 9.29 11.60 17.32
N PRO A 458 9.99 11.84 16.20
CA PRO A 458 11.43 12.10 16.22
C PRO A 458 11.80 13.22 17.20
N VAL A 459 12.90 13.01 17.92
CA VAL A 459 13.49 14.00 18.83
C VAL A 459 13.95 15.21 18.01
N PHE A 460 13.47 16.41 18.35
CA PHE A 460 13.78 17.62 17.58
C PHE A 460 14.14 18.82 18.47
N PRO A 461 15.29 19.49 18.22
CA PRO A 461 16.29 19.16 17.20
C PRO A 461 17.07 17.88 17.53
N ASN A 462 17.62 17.23 16.50
CA ASN A 462 18.56 16.10 16.63
C ASN A 462 19.57 16.16 15.46
N PRO A 463 20.87 16.40 15.71
CA PRO A 463 21.50 16.54 17.03
C PRO A 463 21.08 17.82 17.78
N PHE A 464 21.23 17.83 19.10
CA PHE A 464 20.94 19.00 19.95
C PHE A 464 22.05 19.25 20.97
N ASN A 465 22.18 20.51 21.43
CA ASN A 465 23.26 20.95 22.34
C ASN A 465 22.77 21.57 23.66
N ALA A 466 21.47 21.82 23.79
CA ALA A 466 20.89 22.44 24.98
C ALA A 466 19.63 21.70 25.45
N SER A 467 18.57 21.72 24.64
CA SER A 467 17.35 20.98 24.91
C SER A 467 16.77 20.42 23.62
N SER A 468 15.96 19.36 23.76
CA SER A 468 15.21 18.80 22.65
C SER A 468 13.77 18.57 23.07
N ALA A 469 12.86 18.74 22.11
CA ALA A 469 11.45 18.44 22.25
C ALA A 469 11.18 17.01 21.82
N ILE A 470 10.32 16.35 22.58
CA ILE A 470 9.87 14.98 22.37
C ILE A 470 8.36 15.04 22.33
N GLU A 471 7.79 14.85 21.16
CA GLU A 471 6.35 14.83 20.99
C GLU A 471 5.81 13.41 21.17
N VAL A 472 4.81 13.28 22.03
CA VAL A 472 4.09 12.06 22.31
C VAL A 472 2.65 12.23 21.82
N ALA A 473 2.19 11.26 21.02
CA ALA A 473 0.80 11.14 20.63
C ALA A 473 0.12 10.05 21.48
N VAL A 474 -1.01 10.38 22.07
CA VAL A 474 -1.84 9.44 22.86
C VAL A 474 -3.23 9.38 22.24
N PRO A 475 -3.80 8.18 22.01
CA PRO A 475 -5.16 8.03 21.51
C PRO A 475 -6.21 8.73 22.36
N ASP A 476 -7.33 9.09 21.73
CA ASP A 476 -8.34 10.00 22.30
C ASP A 476 -8.96 9.49 23.61
N ASN A 477 -8.95 8.17 23.82
CA ASN A 477 -9.39 7.54 25.06
C ASN A 477 -8.44 7.76 26.25
N GLY A 478 -7.22 8.28 26.03
CA GLY A 478 -6.19 8.46 27.04
C GLY A 478 -5.64 7.14 27.56
N ARG A 479 -4.41 7.15 28.10
CA ARG A 479 -3.83 5.93 28.69
C ARG A 479 -2.70 6.23 29.68
N GLU A 480 -2.36 5.22 30.49
CA GLU A 480 -1.12 5.25 31.28
C GLU A 480 0.10 5.08 30.39
N ILE A 481 1.07 5.96 30.59
CA ILE A 481 2.32 5.97 29.84
C ILE A 481 3.53 6.17 30.75
N ALA A 482 4.70 5.77 30.28
CA ALA A 482 5.99 6.18 30.84
C ALA A 482 6.92 6.62 29.71
N LEU A 483 7.44 7.85 29.79
CA LEU A 483 8.45 8.37 28.88
C LEU A 483 9.79 8.46 29.62
N GLU A 484 10.73 7.63 29.19
CA GLU A 484 12.02 7.40 29.86
C GLU A 484 13.17 7.56 28.87
N ILE A 485 14.33 8.00 29.36
CA ILE A 485 15.55 8.16 28.56
C ILE A 485 16.60 7.19 29.08
N PHE A 486 17.27 6.50 28.17
CA PHE A 486 18.35 5.55 28.45
C PHE A 486 19.62 5.93 27.67
N ASP A 487 20.78 5.58 28.20
CA ASP A 487 22.03 5.60 27.43
C ASP A 487 22.17 4.33 26.57
N VAL A 488 23.28 4.24 25.82
CA VAL A 488 23.60 3.09 24.98
C VAL A 488 23.89 1.80 25.75
N LEU A 489 24.14 1.89 27.06
CA LEU A 489 24.34 0.74 27.94
C LEU A 489 23.03 0.26 28.56
N GLY A 490 21.90 0.93 28.25
CA GLY A 490 20.59 0.64 28.81
C GLY A 490 20.42 1.17 30.24
N GLN A 491 21.33 2.02 30.73
CA GLN A 491 21.15 2.70 32.00
C GLN A 491 20.10 3.80 31.85
N ARG A 492 19.10 3.81 32.74
CA ARG A 492 18.07 4.85 32.75
C ARG A 492 18.68 6.17 33.23
N ILE A 493 18.60 7.17 32.37
CA ILE A 493 19.18 8.51 32.55
C ILE A 493 18.18 9.47 33.17
N ARG A 494 16.94 9.45 32.67
CA ARG A 494 15.89 10.39 33.09
C ARG A 494 14.50 9.77 32.93
N VAL A 495 13.58 10.09 33.82
CA VAL A 495 12.12 9.93 33.55
C VAL A 495 11.55 11.30 33.25
N LEU A 496 10.98 11.47 32.04
CA LEU A 496 10.32 12.71 31.65
C LEU A 496 8.87 12.73 32.11
N TYR A 497 8.21 11.58 32.11
CA TYR A 497 6.82 11.45 32.53
C TYR A 497 6.47 10.02 32.91
N ARG A 498 5.58 9.85 33.89
CA ARG A 498 4.98 8.57 34.23
C ARG A 498 3.59 8.81 34.83
N GLY A 499 2.56 8.23 34.23
CA GLY A 499 1.18 8.37 34.69
C GLY A 499 0.17 8.38 33.56
N TYR A 500 -1.08 8.70 33.89
CA TYR A 500 -2.18 8.79 32.92
C TYR A 500 -2.12 10.10 32.12
N LEU A 501 -1.99 9.99 30.80
CA LEU A 501 -2.05 11.12 29.88
C LEU A 501 -3.38 11.11 29.12
N PRO A 502 -4.17 12.20 29.16
CA PRO A 502 -5.35 12.33 28.30
C PRO A 502 -4.97 12.27 26.83
N GLY A 503 -5.91 11.82 25.99
CA GLY A 503 -5.74 11.80 24.54
C GLY A 503 -5.36 13.17 23.96
N GLY A 504 -4.51 13.16 22.95
CA GLY A 504 -3.90 14.37 22.42
C GLY A 504 -2.40 14.25 22.18
N ARG A 505 -1.83 15.29 21.57
CA ARG A 505 -0.39 15.49 21.46
C ARG A 505 0.14 16.24 22.67
N ARG A 506 1.28 15.80 23.18
CA ARG A 506 2.00 16.45 24.29
C ARG A 506 3.47 16.53 23.98
N HIS A 507 4.04 17.72 24.16
CA HIS A 507 5.48 17.92 24.10
C HIS A 507 6.08 17.75 25.49
N PHE A 508 7.08 16.89 25.57
CA PHE A 508 8.01 16.81 26.68
C PHE A 508 9.34 17.41 26.24
N PHE A 509 10.11 17.91 27.20
CA PHE A 509 11.41 18.51 26.91
C PHE A 509 12.47 17.81 27.74
N TRP A 510 13.60 17.52 27.11
CA TRP A 510 14.81 17.11 27.81
C TRP A 510 15.87 18.18 27.68
N ASP A 511 16.45 18.58 28.80
CA ASP A 511 17.49 19.60 28.99
C ASP A 511 18.91 19.01 29.02
N GLY A 512 19.05 17.72 28.71
CA GLY A 512 20.32 17.02 28.77
C GLY A 512 20.80 16.79 30.21
N LEU A 513 19.92 16.78 31.21
CA LEU A 513 20.24 16.44 32.60
C LEU A 513 19.81 15.01 32.94
N VAL A 514 20.55 14.36 33.84
CA VAL A 514 20.15 13.08 34.44
C VAL A 514 19.13 13.32 35.56
N ASP A 515 18.50 12.28 36.11
CA ASP A 515 17.54 12.41 37.24
C ASP A 515 18.11 13.20 38.43
N GLY A 516 19.41 13.04 38.72
CA GLY A 516 20.13 13.75 39.79
C GLY A 516 20.41 15.24 39.53
N GLY A 517 20.07 15.76 38.34
CA GLY A 517 20.30 17.16 37.95
C GLY A 517 21.68 17.44 37.36
N ASP A 518 22.57 16.43 37.34
CA ASP A 518 23.87 16.56 36.69
C ASP A 518 23.76 16.54 35.16
N PRO A 519 24.69 17.20 34.44
CA PRO A 519 24.71 17.18 32.99
C PRO A 519 25.04 15.78 32.43
N ALA A 520 24.21 15.26 31.52
CA ALA A 520 24.45 14.01 30.80
C ALA A 520 25.58 14.17 29.76
N ALA A 521 26.43 13.17 29.53
CA ALA A 521 27.56 13.27 28.59
C ALA A 521 27.10 13.47 27.12
N SER A 522 27.95 14.03 26.26
CA SER A 522 27.72 13.98 24.80
C SER A 522 27.65 12.52 24.35
N GLY A 523 26.63 12.17 23.56
CA GLY A 523 26.40 10.78 23.20
C GLY A 523 25.01 10.48 22.66
N ILE A 524 24.80 9.21 22.33
CA ILE A 524 23.52 8.68 21.85
C ILE A 524 22.64 8.32 23.05
N TYR A 525 21.38 8.72 22.98
CA TYR A 525 20.35 8.40 23.96
C TYR A 525 19.12 7.80 23.29
N LEU A 526 18.47 6.87 24.00
CA LEU A 526 17.25 6.20 23.59
C LEU A 526 16.07 6.72 24.41
N PHE A 527 15.13 7.36 23.72
CA PHE A 527 13.87 7.83 24.27
C PHE A 527 12.85 6.73 24.11
N CYS A 528 12.30 6.26 25.21
CA CYS A 528 11.45 5.10 25.30
C CYS A 528 10.10 5.52 25.86
N LEU A 529 9.07 5.46 25.03
CA LEU A 529 7.68 5.62 25.42
C LEU A 529 7.05 4.24 25.63
N LYS A 530 6.58 3.97 26.84
CA LYS A 530 5.89 2.72 27.21
C LYS A 530 4.41 3.02 27.44
N GLY A 531 3.54 2.15 26.94
CA GLY A 531 2.10 2.13 27.19
C GLY A 531 1.68 0.84 27.90
N ALA A 532 0.37 0.60 27.98
CA ALA A 532 -0.18 -0.64 28.53
C ALA A 532 0.22 -1.87 27.69
N GLU A 533 0.19 -3.05 28.32
CA GLU A 533 0.32 -4.37 27.67
C GLU A 533 1.60 -4.57 26.82
N GLY A 534 2.70 -3.93 27.21
CA GLY A 534 3.99 -4.10 26.55
C GLY A 534 4.20 -3.24 25.30
N ASN A 535 3.25 -2.37 24.95
CA ASN A 535 3.41 -1.44 23.84
C ASN A 535 4.55 -0.44 24.14
N GLN A 536 5.60 -0.46 23.33
CA GLN A 536 6.77 0.42 23.49
C GLN A 536 7.14 1.07 22.15
N ARG A 537 7.54 2.33 22.19
CA ARG A 537 8.12 3.08 21.06
C ARG A 537 9.47 3.63 21.47
N VAL A 538 10.47 3.50 20.60
CA VAL A 538 11.82 4.00 20.85
C VAL A 538 12.26 4.96 19.76
N ARG A 539 12.90 6.07 20.16
CA ARG A 539 13.55 7.03 19.27
C ARG A 539 14.96 7.31 19.74
N LYS A 540 15.87 7.52 18.79
CA LYS A 540 17.27 7.83 19.04
C LYS A 540 17.50 9.34 18.97
N GLY A 541 18.23 9.91 19.92
CA GLY A 541 18.72 11.29 19.89
C GLY A 541 20.22 11.37 20.13
N LEU A 542 20.88 12.37 19.53
CA LEU A 542 22.29 12.68 19.72
C LEU A 542 22.43 14.02 20.46
N LEU A 543 22.98 13.96 21.68
CA LEU A 543 23.36 15.13 22.46
C LEU A 543 24.83 15.48 22.15
N VAL A 544 25.08 16.74 21.80
CA VAL A 544 26.41 17.29 21.52
C VAL A 544 26.61 18.52 22.40
N ARG A 545 27.39 18.39 23.47
CA ARG A 545 27.86 19.53 24.27
C ARG A 545 29.18 20.09 23.77
#